data_AF-A0A0N1E397-F1
#
_entry.id   AF-A0A0N1E397-F1
#
_cell.length_a   1.000
_cell.length_b   1.000
_cell.length_c   1.000
_cell.angle_alpha   90.00
_cell.angle_beta   90.00
_cell.angle_gamma   90.00
#
_symmetry.space_group_name_H-M   'P 1'
#
loop_
_entity.id
_entity.type
_entity.pdbx_description
1 polymer ?
#
loop_
_entity_poly.entity_id
_entity_poly.type
_entity_poly.pdbx_seq_one_letter_code
_entity_poly.pdbx_strand_id
1 'polypeptide(L)'
;MSKILAGLFESHNDYKKLETDLENSGFGNSEYIVYVDDSHSTPQYLASVAIKDSEQATNAQNVFSQNSVLKTYSFENMSIEQADYQNIKKLIDARSKAEIHNSPDVKIKGSTNGMDSEVKF
;
A
#
# COMPACT_ATOMS: atom_id res chain seq x y z
N MET A 1 -14.85 -5.79 -12.08
CA MET A 1 -14.24 -6.24 -10.82
C MET A 1 -13.97 -5.01 -9.98
N SER A 2 -14.38 -4.99 -8.72
CA SER A 2 -14.14 -3.85 -7.83
C SER A 2 -12.68 -3.88 -7.35
N LYS A 3 -11.97 -2.78 -7.56
CA LYS A 3 -10.60 -2.59 -7.11
C LYS A 3 -10.56 -1.38 -6.18
N ILE A 4 -9.78 -1.48 -5.11
CA ILE A 4 -9.55 -0.37 -4.18
C ILE A 4 -8.08 -0.01 -4.25
N LEU A 5 -7.80 1.27 -4.44
CA LEU A 5 -6.46 1.82 -4.31
C LEU A 5 -6.40 2.63 -3.02
N ALA A 6 -5.61 2.17 -2.06
CA ALA A 6 -5.34 2.89 -0.83
C ALA A 6 -3.96 3.57 -0.89
N GLY A 7 -3.86 4.81 -0.45
CA GLY A 7 -2.64 5.58 -0.32
C GLY A 7 -2.44 6.03 1.12
N LEU A 8 -1.23 5.83 1.64
CA LEU A 8 -0.79 6.37 2.93
C LEU A 8 0.02 7.65 2.68
N PHE A 9 -0.29 8.70 3.42
CA PHE A 9 0.31 10.03 3.26
C PHE A 9 0.81 10.57 4.61
N GLU A 10 1.91 11.31 4.59
CA GLU A 10 2.36 12.10 5.75
C GLU A 10 1.48 13.34 5.87
N SER A 11 0.98 13.62 7.07
CA SER A 11 0.05 14.72 7.27
C SER A 11 0.81 16.03 7.26
N HIS A 12 0.35 16.86 6.35
CA HIS A 12 0.71 18.25 6.27
C HIS A 12 -0.54 19.08 5.93
N ASN A 13 -1.70 18.83 6.56
CA ASN A 13 -2.92 19.62 6.31
C ASN A 13 -3.41 19.61 4.83
N ASP A 14 -2.83 18.75 3.98
CA ASP A 14 -3.08 18.65 2.53
C ASP A 14 -4.15 17.62 2.15
N TYR A 15 -4.80 16.97 3.12
CA TYR A 15 -5.86 16.00 2.82
C TYR A 15 -7.04 16.64 2.06
N LYS A 16 -7.36 17.91 2.34
CA LYS A 16 -8.36 18.68 1.58
C LYS A 16 -7.96 18.87 0.11
N LYS A 17 -6.66 19.04 -0.13
CA LYS A 17 -6.12 19.17 -1.48
C LYS A 17 -6.27 17.85 -2.22
N LEU A 18 -5.99 16.72 -1.54
CA LEU A 18 -6.23 15.39 -2.09
C LEU A 18 -7.71 15.17 -2.45
N GLU A 19 -8.65 15.52 -1.56
CA GLU A 19 -10.09 15.43 -1.84
C GLU A 19 -10.46 16.24 -3.08
N THR A 20 -9.96 17.48 -3.16
CA THR A 20 -10.19 18.36 -4.31
C THR A 20 -9.60 17.78 -5.60
N ASP A 21 -8.38 17.23 -5.57
CA ASP A 21 -7.74 16.61 -6.73
C ASP A 21 -8.48 15.33 -7.18
N LEU A 22 -9.00 14.54 -6.23
CA LEU A 22 -9.83 13.36 -6.51
C LEU A 22 -11.16 13.76 -7.16
N GLU A 23 -11.85 14.77 -6.63
CA GLU A 23 -13.10 15.27 -7.20
C GLU A 23 -12.88 15.87 -8.60
N ASN A 24 -11.80 16.64 -8.81
CA ASN A 24 -11.43 17.15 -10.13
C ASN A 24 -11.08 16.04 -11.13
N SER A 25 -10.55 14.92 -10.64
CA SER A 25 -10.25 13.74 -11.46
C SER A 25 -11.48 12.90 -11.80
N GLY A 26 -12.66 13.26 -11.26
CA GLY A 26 -13.94 12.60 -11.53
C GLY A 26 -14.33 11.54 -10.51
N PHE A 27 -13.68 11.47 -9.35
CA PHE A 27 -14.10 10.59 -8.25
C PHE A 27 -15.16 11.28 -7.40
N GLY A 28 -16.35 10.68 -7.31
CA GLY A 28 -17.39 11.16 -6.42
C GLY A 28 -17.06 10.89 -4.94
N ASN A 29 -17.67 11.65 -4.02
CA ASN A 29 -17.49 11.48 -2.58
C ASN A 29 -17.88 10.07 -2.07
N SER A 30 -18.73 9.34 -2.80
CA SER A 30 -19.05 7.92 -2.51
C SER A 30 -18.02 6.91 -3.04
N GLU A 31 -17.06 7.36 -3.85
CA GLU A 31 -16.05 6.53 -4.49
C GLU A 31 -14.68 6.64 -3.82
N TYR A 32 -14.51 7.56 -2.87
CA TYR A 32 -13.30 7.64 -2.07
C TYR A 32 -13.64 7.85 -0.59
N ILE A 33 -12.71 7.46 0.28
CA ILE A 33 -12.80 7.70 1.72
C ILE A 33 -11.43 8.15 2.19
N VAL A 34 -11.38 9.32 2.82
CA VAL A 34 -10.18 9.86 3.47
C VAL A 34 -10.31 9.69 4.97
N TYR A 35 -9.32 9.05 5.57
CA TYR A 35 -9.23 8.78 7.00
C TYR A 35 -8.07 9.56 7.58
N VAL A 36 -8.37 10.47 8.50
CA VAL A 36 -7.37 11.26 9.22
C VAL A 36 -7.30 10.72 10.64
N ASP A 37 -6.14 10.18 11.06
CA ASP A 37 -5.94 9.73 12.44
C ASP A 37 -5.41 10.90 13.27
N ASP A 38 -6.22 11.41 14.19
CA ASP A 38 -5.86 12.50 15.11
C ASP A 38 -5.22 11.97 16.42
N SER A 39 -5.17 10.64 16.60
CA SER A 39 -4.89 10.01 17.90
C SER A 39 -3.43 9.61 18.14
N HIS A 40 -2.55 9.68 17.14
CA HIS A 40 -1.14 9.32 17.28
C HIS A 40 -0.23 10.52 16.98
N SER A 41 0.89 10.63 17.71
CA SER A 41 1.91 11.68 17.57
C SER A 41 2.56 11.80 16.18
N THR A 42 2.14 10.98 15.22
CA THR A 42 2.47 11.11 13.81
C THR A 42 1.20 11.50 13.07
N PRO A 43 1.12 12.71 12.52
CA PRO A 43 -0.05 13.09 11.75
C PRO A 43 0.11 12.33 10.43
N GLN A 44 -0.71 11.30 10.20
CA GLN A 44 -0.72 10.51 8.96
C GLN A 44 -2.19 10.32 8.58
N TYR A 45 -2.45 10.31 7.28
CA TYR A 45 -3.80 10.07 6.79
C TYR A 45 -3.77 9.04 5.67
N LEU A 46 -4.90 8.36 5.52
CA LEU A 46 -5.06 7.28 4.57
C LEU A 46 -6.24 7.57 3.67
N ALA A 47 -6.04 7.53 2.36
CA ALA A 47 -7.11 7.68 1.39
C ALA A 47 -7.33 6.37 0.66
N SER A 48 -8.57 5.91 0.56
CA SER A 48 -8.96 4.73 -0.22
C SER A 48 -9.91 5.17 -1.32
N VAL A 49 -9.65 4.77 -2.56
CA VAL A 49 -10.50 5.10 -3.71
C VAL A 49 -10.91 3.83 -4.45
N ALA A 50 -12.17 3.78 -4.86
CA ALA A 50 -12.73 2.74 -5.69
C ALA A 50 -12.40 3.00 -7.16
N ILE A 51 -11.80 2.00 -7.78
CA ILE A 51 -11.41 2.00 -9.16
C ILE A 51 -12.35 1.07 -9.92
N LYS A 52 -13.10 1.65 -10.86
CA LYS A 52 -13.97 0.91 -11.77
C LYS A 52 -13.29 0.60 -13.10
N ASP A 53 -12.49 1.54 -13.58
CA ASP A 53 -11.87 1.52 -14.91
C ASP A 53 -10.36 1.77 -14.83
N SER A 54 -9.62 1.34 -15.87
CA SER A 54 -8.16 1.51 -15.92
C SER A 54 -7.75 2.99 -16.03
N GLU A 55 -8.62 3.84 -16.57
CA GLU A 55 -8.42 5.28 -16.63
C GLU A 55 -8.48 5.90 -15.23
N GLN A 56 -9.48 5.53 -14.44
CA GLN A 56 -9.56 5.92 -13.03
C GLN A 56 -8.33 5.43 -12.24
N ALA A 57 -7.84 4.21 -12.50
CA ALA A 57 -6.64 3.71 -11.85
C ALA A 57 -5.43 4.65 -12.07
N THR A 58 -5.28 5.13 -13.31
CA THR A 58 -4.20 6.03 -13.71
C THR A 58 -4.38 7.41 -13.07
N ASN A 59 -5.60 7.94 -13.08
CA ASN A 59 -5.90 9.24 -12.48
C ASN A 59 -5.65 9.23 -10.96
N ALA A 60 -6.16 8.23 -10.25
CA ALA A 60 -5.94 8.09 -8.81
C ALA A 60 -4.45 7.97 -8.48
N GLN A 61 -3.69 7.20 -9.25
CA GLN A 61 -2.26 7.05 -9.06
C GLN A 61 -1.49 8.35 -9.30
N ASN A 62 -1.89 9.14 -10.32
CA ASN A 62 -1.34 10.47 -10.56
C ASN A 62 -1.64 11.42 -9.41
N VAL A 63 -2.89 11.48 -8.94
CA VAL A 63 -3.31 12.31 -7.81
C VAL A 63 -2.52 11.96 -6.54
N PHE A 64 -2.34 10.67 -6.26
CA PHE A 64 -1.57 10.21 -5.09
C PHE A 64 -0.09 10.61 -5.23
N SER A 65 0.48 10.46 -6.43
CA SER A 65 1.87 10.85 -6.69
C SER A 65 2.10 12.37 -6.57
N GLN A 66 1.12 13.18 -6.97
CA GLN A 66 1.17 14.65 -6.84
C GLN A 66 1.04 15.13 -5.39
N ASN A 67 0.41 14.34 -4.52
CA ASN A 67 0.20 14.67 -3.12
C ASN A 67 1.21 13.98 -2.20
N SER A 68 2.39 13.64 -2.70
CA SER A 68 3.51 13.05 -1.92
C SER A 68 3.12 11.79 -1.14
N VAL A 69 2.44 10.85 -1.80
CA VAL A 69 2.08 9.56 -1.20
C VAL A 69 3.34 8.81 -0.73
N LEU A 70 3.30 8.29 0.50
CA LEU A 70 4.38 7.46 1.05
C LEU A 70 4.35 6.07 0.45
N LYS A 71 3.17 5.45 0.44
CA LYS A 71 2.99 4.07 0.03
C LYS A 71 1.58 3.84 -0.48
N THR A 72 1.48 3.13 -1.60
CA THR A 72 0.19 2.78 -2.22
C THR A 72 -0.05 1.27 -2.11
N TYR A 73 -1.30 0.89 -1.95
CA TYR A 73 -1.76 -0.47 -1.80
C TYR A 73 -2.97 -0.69 -2.70
N SER A 74 -2.89 -1.66 -3.61
CA SER A 74 -4.02 -2.08 -4.43
C SER A 74 -4.64 -3.36 -3.85
N PHE A 75 -5.95 -3.31 -3.61
CA PHE A 75 -6.77 -4.43 -3.18
C PHE A 75 -7.74 -4.81 -4.29
N GLU A 76 -7.67 -6.06 -4.76
CA GLU A 76 -8.59 -6.60 -5.76
C GLU A 76 -9.70 -7.38 -5.05
N ASN A 77 -10.92 -7.38 -5.61
CA ASN A 77 -12.11 -8.00 -5.02
C ASN A 77 -12.55 -7.36 -3.69
N MET A 78 -12.41 -6.04 -3.57
CA MET A 78 -12.87 -5.27 -2.43
C MET A 78 -13.78 -4.14 -2.89
N SER A 79 -14.90 -3.95 -2.20
CA SER A 79 -15.80 -2.82 -2.40
C SER A 79 -15.44 -1.65 -1.47
N ILE A 80 -15.81 -0.43 -1.84
CA ILE A 80 -15.54 0.78 -1.02
C ILE A 80 -16.18 0.69 0.36
N GLU A 81 -17.34 0.03 0.47
CA GLU A 81 -18.04 -0.24 1.72
C GLU A 81 -17.26 -1.18 2.66
N GLN A 82 -16.44 -2.08 2.09
CA GLN A 82 -15.57 -2.99 2.84
C GLN A 82 -14.20 -2.39 3.12
N ALA A 83 -13.83 -1.31 2.41
CA ALA A 83 -12.61 -0.54 2.59
C ALA A 83 -12.70 0.41 3.80
N ASP A 84 -13.26 -0.11 4.91
CA ASP A 84 -13.30 0.56 6.20
C ASP A 84 -11.87 0.76 6.74
N TYR A 85 -11.65 1.88 7.45
CA TYR A 85 -10.37 2.22 8.06
C TYR A 85 -9.76 1.07 8.86
N GLN A 86 -10.56 0.38 9.69
CA GLN A 86 -10.05 -0.72 10.52
C GLN A 86 -9.60 -1.89 9.68
N ASN A 87 -10.30 -2.19 8.59
CA ASN A 87 -9.92 -3.28 7.67
C ASN A 87 -8.68 -2.91 6.88
N ILE A 88 -8.64 -1.72 6.27
CA ILE A 88 -7.49 -1.27 5.47
C ILE A 88 -6.25 -1.11 6.35
N LYS A 89 -6.39 -0.52 7.54
CA LYS A 89 -5.29 -0.41 8.51
C LYS A 89 -4.79 -1.77 8.95
N LYS A 90 -5.67 -2.73 9.27
CA LYS A 90 -5.26 -4.10 9.59
C LYS A 90 -4.57 -4.78 8.42
N LEU A 91 -5.04 -4.59 7.20
CA LEU A 91 -4.44 -5.17 6.00
C LEU A 91 -3.07 -4.58 5.71
N ILE A 92 -2.91 -3.28 5.89
CA ILE A 92 -1.63 -2.58 5.74
C ILE A 92 -0.68 -2.99 6.85
N ASP A 93 -1.13 -3.04 8.09
CA ASP A 93 -0.32 -3.50 9.23
C ASP A 93 0.09 -4.97 9.04
N ALA A 94 -0.83 -5.83 8.63
CA ALA A 94 -0.56 -7.23 8.32
C ALA A 94 0.40 -7.39 7.14
N ARG A 95 0.26 -6.62 6.06
CA ARG A 95 1.19 -6.65 4.91
C ARG A 95 2.55 -6.10 5.31
N SER A 96 2.60 -4.94 5.96
CA SER A 96 3.83 -4.33 6.43
C SER A 96 4.57 -5.30 7.36
N LYS A 97 3.87 -5.90 8.32
CA LYS A 97 4.37 -6.95 9.22
C LYS A 97 4.83 -8.22 8.48
N ALA A 98 4.10 -8.65 7.45
CA ALA A 98 4.48 -9.78 6.61
C ALA A 98 5.74 -9.49 5.78
N GLU A 99 5.92 -8.25 5.29
CA GLU A 99 7.13 -7.82 4.59
C GLU A 99 8.36 -7.85 5.52
N ILE A 100 8.22 -7.50 6.81
CA ILE A 100 9.34 -7.56 7.78
C ILE A 100 9.69 -9.00 8.21
N HIS A 101 8.76 -9.96 8.05
CA HIS A 101 8.92 -11.36 8.45
C HIS A 101 9.28 -12.30 7.31
N ASN A 102 9.49 -11.79 6.08
CA ASN A 102 10.27 -12.53 5.11
C ASN A 102 11.70 -12.64 5.66
N SER A 103 11.93 -13.81 6.24
CA SER A 103 13.03 -14.14 7.12
C SER A 103 14.38 -13.89 6.45
N PRO A 104 15.44 -13.57 7.23
CA PRO A 104 16.76 -13.33 6.66
C PRO A 104 17.17 -14.51 5.78
N ASP A 105 17.70 -14.16 4.61
CA ASP A 105 18.42 -15.02 3.66
C ASP A 105 19.08 -16.20 4.40
N VAL A 106 18.40 -17.35 4.41
CA VAL A 106 19.00 -18.56 4.95
C VAL A 106 20.03 -18.98 3.90
N LYS A 107 21.26 -18.48 4.06
CA LYS A 107 22.42 -19.00 3.34
C LYS A 107 22.65 -20.41 3.84
N ILE A 108 21.86 -21.36 3.32
CA ILE A 108 22.24 -22.76 3.33
C ILE A 108 23.46 -22.80 2.40
N LYS A 109 24.65 -22.69 3.00
CA LYS A 109 25.88 -23.14 2.34
C LYS A 109 25.62 -24.59 1.97
N GLY A 110 25.36 -24.84 0.69
CA GLY A 110 25.34 -26.17 0.13
C GLY A 110 26.71 -26.79 0.36
N SER A 111 26.82 -27.61 1.40
CA SER A 111 27.93 -28.53 1.59
C SER A 111 27.81 -29.62 0.52
N THR A 112 28.39 -29.40 -0.66
CA THR A 112 28.70 -30.48 -1.60
C THR A 112 29.80 -30.01 -2.57
N ASN A 113 31.05 -30.03 -2.10
CA ASN A 113 32.18 -30.27 -2.99
C ASN A 113 32.67 -31.68 -2.70
N GLY A 114 32.27 -32.61 -3.57
CA GLY A 114 32.82 -33.94 -3.61
C GLY A 114 34.25 -33.94 -4.15
N MET A 115 35.00 -34.95 -3.71
CA MET A 115 36.19 -35.57 -4.32
C MET A 115 37.37 -34.64 -4.65
N ASP A 116 38.45 -34.77 -3.88
CA ASP A 116 39.71 -35.20 -4.50
C ASP A 116 40.52 -36.07 -3.52
N SER A 117 40.90 -37.24 -4.02
CA SER A 117 41.69 -38.25 -3.34
C SER A 117 43.15 -38.03 -3.73
N GLU A 118 44.02 -37.64 -2.79
CA GLU A 118 45.46 -37.87 -2.97
C GLU A 118 46.08 -38.38 -1.66
N VAL A 119 46.50 -39.65 -1.71
CA VAL A 119 47.39 -40.29 -0.74
C VAL A 119 48.83 -39.93 -1.08
N LYS A 120 49.54 -39.27 -0.17
CA LYS A 120 51.00 -39.08 -0.28
C LYS A 120 51.73 -40.18 0.49
N PHE A 121 52.53 -40.95 -0.24
CA PHE A 121 53.61 -41.80 0.28
C PHE A 121 54.89 -40.98 0.44
#